data_AF-A0A6J6IA82-F1
#
_entry.id   AF-A0A6J6IA82-F1
#
_cell.length_a   1.000
_cell.length_b   1.000
_cell.length_c   1.000
_cell.angle_alpha   90.00
_cell.angle_beta   90.00
_cell.angle_gamma   90.00
#
_symmetry.space_group_name_H-M   'P 1'
#
loop_
_entity.id
_entity.type
_entity.pdbx_description
1 polymer ?
#
loop_
_entity_poly.entity_id
_entity_poly.type
_entity_poly.pdbx_seq_one_letter_code
_entity_poly.pdbx_strand_id
1 'polypeptide(L)'
;MDESPALAAAAEATGANTFVFGAGPGFGLTTGLDWRTDWTNAISESRPNLAVVMFGSWDLPFIRANGVDAYERVVDEAVTLLTDNGIRVMLLPVMPGGKLDVSTVDRVFADVAARHPGMVDNPSITSAFSAPDGSTPRYWVSDDGTVHLLRKKDNWHLCPEGAANLTNVVLNRAVQLGWSPPALSEWESGPWRQAWQYDDPPGVCDGIE
;
A
#
# COMPACT_ATOMS: atom_id res chain seq x y z
N MET A 1 7.16 6.69 0.93
CA MET A 1 6.72 6.10 2.22
C MET A 1 7.46 4.79 2.43
N ASP A 2 7.45 4.22 3.64
CA ASP A 2 8.31 3.10 4.02
C ASP A 2 8.12 1.83 3.16
N GLU A 3 6.98 1.69 2.50
CA GLU A 3 6.71 0.57 1.59
C GLU A 3 7.45 0.68 0.25
N SER A 4 7.79 1.90 -0.17
CA SER A 4 8.26 2.19 -1.53
C SER A 4 9.56 1.46 -1.93
N PRO A 5 10.58 1.31 -1.04
CA PRO A 5 11.77 0.54 -1.38
C PRO A 5 11.49 -0.94 -1.67
N ALA A 6 10.61 -1.57 -0.88
CA ALA A 6 10.22 -2.98 -1.05
C ALA A 6 9.44 -3.19 -2.36
N LEU A 7 8.42 -2.36 -2.61
CA LEU A 7 7.64 -2.42 -3.86
C LEU A 7 8.49 -2.18 -5.11
N ALA A 8 9.44 -1.25 -5.05
CA ALA A 8 10.35 -0.99 -6.16
C ALA A 8 11.23 -2.22 -6.48
N ALA A 9 11.82 -2.82 -5.45
CA ALA A 9 12.64 -4.02 -5.60
C ALA A 9 11.85 -5.22 -6.11
N ALA A 10 10.62 -5.43 -5.60
CA ALA A 10 9.73 -6.48 -6.09
C ALA A 10 9.31 -6.22 -7.54
N ALA A 11 8.96 -4.99 -7.91
CA ALA A 11 8.62 -4.63 -9.28
C ALA A 11 9.78 -4.93 -10.24
N GLU A 12 11.00 -4.51 -9.90
CA GLU A 12 12.21 -4.84 -10.68
C GLU A 12 12.39 -6.37 -10.81
N ALA A 13 12.17 -7.12 -9.74
CA ALA A 13 12.28 -8.58 -9.74
C ALA A 13 11.21 -9.27 -10.62
N THR A 14 10.07 -8.62 -10.88
CA THR A 14 9.08 -9.09 -11.88
C THR A 14 9.46 -8.72 -13.32
N GLY A 15 10.58 -8.02 -13.53
CA GLY A 15 10.99 -7.51 -14.84
C GLY A 15 10.33 -6.17 -15.22
N ALA A 16 9.77 -5.43 -14.26
CA ALA A 16 9.28 -4.09 -14.52
C ALA A 16 10.45 -3.14 -14.80
N ASN A 17 10.36 -2.39 -15.91
CA ASN A 17 11.38 -1.42 -16.30
C ASN A 17 11.17 -0.04 -15.66
N THR A 18 10.07 0.16 -14.96
CA THR A 18 9.70 1.47 -14.40
C THR A 18 8.87 1.25 -13.14
N PHE A 19 9.21 2.02 -12.10
CA PHE A 19 8.44 2.13 -10.87
C PHE A 19 8.28 3.61 -10.56
N VAL A 20 7.03 4.08 -10.47
CA VAL A 20 6.70 5.45 -10.10
C VAL A 20 6.05 5.41 -8.73
N PHE A 21 6.54 6.28 -7.84
CA PHE A 21 6.03 6.39 -6.49
C PHE A 21 5.49 7.81 -6.27
N GLY A 22 4.35 7.89 -5.58
CA GLY A 22 3.68 9.15 -5.25
C GLY A 22 2.99 9.08 -3.89
N ALA A 23 3.66 8.58 -2.85
CA ALA A 23 3.09 8.49 -1.50
C ALA A 23 3.79 9.44 -0.52
N GLY A 24 3.03 10.19 0.28
CA GLY A 24 3.58 11.12 1.25
C GLY A 24 2.55 11.49 2.31
N PRO A 25 2.97 12.22 3.35
CA PRO A 25 2.06 12.68 4.39
C PRO A 25 1.16 13.81 3.88
N GLY A 26 0.01 13.99 4.51
CA GLY A 26 -0.79 15.21 4.37
C GLY A 26 -1.79 15.25 3.21
N PHE A 27 -1.96 14.16 2.47
CA PHE A 27 -2.90 14.12 1.34
C PHE A 27 -3.74 12.84 1.28
N GLY A 28 -4.86 12.98 0.60
CA GLY A 28 -5.80 11.92 0.21
C GLY A 28 -6.38 12.25 -1.15
N LEU A 29 -7.43 11.54 -1.59
CA LEU A 29 -8.11 11.86 -2.85
C LEU A 29 -8.88 13.18 -2.80
N THR A 30 -9.13 13.69 -1.59
CA THR A 30 -9.98 14.88 -1.36
C THR A 30 -9.22 16.04 -0.72
N THR A 31 -7.90 15.90 -0.49
CA THR A 31 -7.08 16.93 0.15
C THR A 31 -5.62 16.82 -0.27
N GLY A 32 -4.95 17.97 -0.44
CA GLY A 32 -3.48 18.03 -0.54
C GLY A 32 -2.85 17.48 -1.83
N LEU A 33 -3.63 16.99 -2.79
CA LEU A 33 -3.16 16.41 -4.04
C LEU A 33 -4.12 16.76 -5.19
N ASP A 34 -3.60 17.22 -6.33
CA ASP A 34 -4.36 17.34 -7.59
C ASP A 34 -4.19 16.08 -8.43
N TRP A 35 -4.71 14.96 -7.92
CA TRP A 35 -4.48 13.64 -8.50
C TRP A 35 -4.99 13.53 -9.93
N ARG A 36 -5.98 14.32 -10.35
CA ARG A 36 -6.50 14.29 -11.73
C ARG A 36 -5.41 14.71 -12.71
N THR A 37 -4.74 15.80 -12.42
CA THR A 37 -3.62 16.30 -13.24
C THR A 37 -2.40 15.39 -13.08
N ASP A 38 -2.02 15.11 -11.83
CA ASP A 38 -0.77 14.39 -11.53
C ASP A 38 -0.80 12.96 -12.10
N TRP A 39 -1.93 12.25 -11.96
CA TRP A 39 -2.05 10.89 -12.49
C TRP A 39 -2.15 10.91 -14.02
N THR A 40 -2.87 11.85 -14.63
CA THR A 40 -2.90 11.98 -16.10
C THR A 40 -1.49 12.14 -16.67
N ASN A 41 -0.66 12.99 -16.04
CA ASN A 41 0.72 13.18 -16.45
C ASN A 41 1.54 11.88 -16.28
N ALA A 42 1.47 11.25 -15.09
CA ALA A 42 2.19 10.01 -14.81
C ALA A 42 1.80 8.86 -15.75
N ILE A 43 0.51 8.75 -16.10
CA ILE A 43 0.01 7.77 -17.08
C ILE A 43 0.64 8.03 -18.45
N SER A 44 0.68 9.28 -18.90
CA SER A 44 1.24 9.63 -20.20
C SER A 44 2.75 9.36 -20.28
N GLU A 45 3.47 9.61 -19.19
CA GLU A 45 4.93 9.50 -19.14
C GLU A 45 5.38 8.05 -18.97
N SER A 46 4.73 7.32 -18.06
CA SER A 46 5.21 6.02 -17.60
C SER A 46 4.40 4.83 -18.12
N ARG A 47 3.17 5.06 -18.61
CA ARG A 47 2.25 4.02 -19.11
C ARG A 47 2.22 2.77 -18.21
N PRO A 48 1.90 2.93 -16.91
CA PRO A 48 1.87 1.81 -15.98
C PRO A 48 0.82 0.78 -16.40
N ASN A 49 0.97 -0.46 -15.95
CA ASN A 49 -0.01 -1.53 -16.16
C ASN A 49 -0.71 -1.95 -14.85
N LEU A 50 -0.16 -1.54 -13.70
CA LEU A 50 -0.68 -1.76 -12.36
C LEU A 50 -0.45 -0.50 -11.52
N ALA A 51 -1.49 -0.05 -10.84
CA ALA A 51 -1.45 0.97 -9.81
C ALA A 51 -1.76 0.33 -8.46
N VAL A 52 -0.95 0.62 -7.44
CA VAL A 52 -1.20 0.20 -6.05
C VAL A 52 -1.51 1.45 -5.26
N VAL A 53 -2.71 1.52 -4.69
CA VAL A 53 -3.26 2.74 -4.10
C VAL A 53 -3.68 2.47 -2.67
N MET A 54 -3.22 3.30 -1.74
CA MET A 54 -3.62 3.25 -0.33
C MET A 54 -3.83 4.68 0.17
N PHE A 55 -5.06 5.00 0.56
CA PHE A 55 -5.39 6.25 1.24
C PHE A 55 -6.11 5.94 2.55
N GLY A 56 -6.15 6.90 3.46
CA GLY A 56 -6.72 6.67 4.78
C GLY A 56 -7.30 7.94 5.38
N SER A 57 -6.82 8.29 6.57
CA SER A 57 -7.47 9.27 7.44
C SER A 57 -7.61 10.68 6.86
N TRP A 58 -6.80 11.06 5.87
CA TRP A 58 -6.83 12.38 5.25
C TRP A 58 -8.15 12.71 4.55
N ASP A 59 -8.92 11.70 4.12
CA ASP A 59 -10.21 11.90 3.48
C ASP A 59 -11.40 11.97 4.46
N LEU A 60 -11.18 11.64 5.75
CA LEU A 60 -12.24 11.66 6.77
C LEU A 60 -12.93 13.03 6.94
N PRO A 61 -12.22 14.19 6.89
CA PRO A 61 -12.88 15.50 6.90
C PRO A 61 -13.88 15.69 5.75
N PHE A 62 -13.52 15.24 4.54
CA PHE A 62 -14.41 15.31 3.38
C PHE A 62 -15.64 14.44 3.56
N ILE A 63 -15.46 13.20 4.04
CA ILE A 63 -16.58 12.28 4.33
C ILE A 63 -17.53 12.88 5.36
N ARG A 64 -17.01 13.50 6.43
CA ARG A 64 -17.85 14.15 7.44
C ARG A 64 -18.64 15.33 6.89
N ALA A 65 -18.07 16.08 5.96
CA ALA A 65 -18.69 17.27 5.40
C ALA A 65 -19.68 16.96 4.26
N ASN A 66 -19.42 15.93 3.46
CA ASN A 66 -20.13 15.68 2.19
C ASN A 66 -20.88 14.33 2.16
N GLY A 67 -20.64 13.46 3.14
CA GLY A 67 -21.22 12.11 3.21
C GLY A 67 -20.38 11.06 2.48
N VAL A 68 -20.69 9.79 2.78
CA VAL A 68 -19.99 8.62 2.24
C VAL A 68 -20.17 8.51 0.72
N ASP A 69 -21.40 8.69 0.22
CA ASP A 69 -21.69 8.61 -1.22
C ASP A 69 -20.89 9.62 -2.05
N ALA A 70 -20.59 10.80 -1.49
CA ALA A 70 -19.77 11.79 -2.15
C ALA A 70 -18.31 11.33 -2.24
N TYR A 71 -17.78 10.71 -1.19
CA TYR A 71 -16.44 10.15 -1.19
C TYR A 71 -16.33 8.96 -2.13
N GLU A 72 -17.33 8.07 -2.11
CA GLU A 72 -17.38 6.92 -3.02
C GLU A 72 -17.34 7.36 -4.49
N ARG A 73 -18.04 8.43 -4.87
CA ARG A 73 -17.93 8.99 -6.23
C ARG A 73 -16.52 9.47 -6.57
N VAL A 74 -15.79 10.07 -5.62
CA VAL A 74 -14.41 10.51 -5.84
C VAL A 74 -13.48 9.32 -6.01
N VAL A 75 -13.62 8.27 -5.19
CA VAL A 75 -12.82 7.04 -5.32
C VAL A 75 -13.11 6.35 -6.64
N ASP A 76 -14.37 6.26 -7.03
CA ASP A 76 -14.80 5.66 -8.30
C ASP A 76 -14.29 6.42 -9.53
N GLU A 77 -14.28 7.75 -9.47
CA GLU A 77 -13.70 8.60 -10.52
C GLU A 77 -12.19 8.35 -10.64
N ALA A 78 -11.48 8.27 -9.52
CA ALA A 78 -10.05 8.00 -9.48
C ALA A 78 -9.70 6.63 -10.06
N VAL A 79 -10.50 5.61 -9.72
CA VAL A 79 -10.39 4.26 -10.30
C VAL A 79 -10.69 4.29 -11.79
N THR A 80 -11.78 4.92 -12.21
CA THR A 80 -12.22 4.98 -13.61
C THR A 80 -11.15 5.63 -14.48
N LEU A 81 -10.51 6.71 -14.01
CA LEU A 81 -9.38 7.33 -14.71
C LEU A 81 -8.26 6.33 -15.03
N LEU A 82 -7.92 5.47 -14.07
CA LEU A 82 -6.87 4.46 -14.25
C LEU A 82 -7.35 3.34 -15.18
N THR A 83 -8.54 2.79 -14.94
CA THR A 83 -9.05 1.63 -15.68
C THR A 83 -9.41 1.96 -17.13
N ASP A 84 -9.88 3.17 -17.42
CA ASP A 84 -10.14 3.63 -18.81
C ASP A 84 -8.85 3.70 -19.63
N ASN A 85 -7.70 3.82 -18.97
CA ASN A 85 -6.38 3.75 -19.59
C ASN A 85 -5.79 2.33 -19.58
N GLY A 86 -6.59 1.31 -19.25
CA GLY A 86 -6.16 -0.10 -19.21
C GLY A 86 -5.28 -0.46 -18.02
N ILE A 87 -5.19 0.42 -17.00
CA ILE A 87 -4.38 0.20 -15.81
C ILE A 87 -5.19 -0.60 -14.80
N ARG A 88 -4.62 -1.68 -14.31
CA ARG A 88 -5.22 -2.47 -13.23
C ARG A 88 -4.95 -1.80 -11.90
N VAL A 89 -5.88 -1.89 -10.95
CA VAL A 89 -5.77 -1.16 -9.68
C VAL A 89 -5.87 -2.14 -8.52
N MET A 90 -4.90 -2.07 -7.62
CA MET A 90 -4.97 -2.69 -6.31
C MET A 90 -5.26 -1.59 -5.29
N LEU A 91 -6.53 -1.49 -4.87
CA LEU A 91 -6.95 -0.59 -3.80
C LEU A 91 -6.68 -1.29 -2.48
N LEU A 92 -5.67 -0.87 -1.73
CA LEU A 92 -5.35 -1.47 -0.44
C LEU A 92 -6.17 -0.79 0.66
N PRO A 93 -6.73 -1.56 1.62
CA PRO A 93 -7.25 -0.97 2.84
C PRO A 93 -6.09 -0.35 3.64
N VAL A 94 -6.41 0.49 4.61
CA VAL A 94 -5.41 1.08 5.49
C VAL A 94 -4.80 0.00 6.39
N MET A 95 -3.50 0.12 6.66
CA MET A 95 -2.79 -0.80 7.55
C MET A 95 -3.47 -0.84 8.95
N PRO A 96 -3.67 -2.04 9.54
CA PRO A 96 -4.23 -2.17 10.88
C PRO A 96 -3.33 -1.50 11.93
N GLY A 97 -3.85 -1.22 13.12
CA GLY A 97 -3.08 -0.65 14.24
C GLY A 97 -3.04 0.89 14.31
N GLY A 98 -3.75 1.58 13.42
CA GLY A 98 -3.92 3.03 13.49
C GLY A 98 -4.77 3.51 14.66
N LYS A 99 -4.56 4.78 15.07
CA LYS A 99 -5.37 5.45 16.10
C LYS A 99 -6.71 5.97 15.59
N LEU A 100 -6.85 6.13 14.27
CA LEU A 100 -8.04 6.70 13.65
C LEU A 100 -8.88 5.59 13.03
N ASP A 101 -10.19 5.66 13.24
CA ASP A 101 -11.15 4.80 12.57
C ASP A 101 -11.27 5.20 11.08
N VAL A 102 -10.80 4.32 10.22
CA VAL A 102 -10.80 4.44 8.76
C VAL A 102 -11.69 3.39 8.11
N SER A 103 -12.50 2.67 8.89
CA SER A 103 -13.40 1.61 8.41
C SER A 103 -14.33 2.06 7.28
N THR A 104 -14.71 3.33 7.26
CA THR A 104 -15.53 3.90 6.19
C THR A 104 -14.75 4.05 4.89
N VAL A 105 -13.47 4.42 4.94
CA VAL A 105 -12.59 4.47 3.76
C VAL A 105 -12.39 3.06 3.21
N ASP A 106 -12.04 2.11 4.09
CA ASP A 106 -11.80 0.71 3.69
C ASP A 106 -13.04 0.08 3.06
N ARG A 107 -14.23 0.32 3.63
CA ARG A 107 -15.50 -0.14 3.03
C ARG A 107 -15.73 0.46 1.65
N VAL A 108 -15.53 1.76 1.48
CA VAL A 108 -15.69 2.41 0.16
C VAL A 108 -14.72 1.82 -0.86
N PHE A 109 -13.48 1.51 -0.47
CA PHE A 109 -12.52 0.87 -1.35
C PHE A 109 -12.96 -0.53 -1.79
N ALA A 110 -13.48 -1.33 -0.86
CA ALA A 110 -14.05 -2.63 -1.16
C ALA A 110 -15.26 -2.54 -2.10
N ASP A 111 -16.18 -1.60 -1.82
CA ASP A 111 -17.39 -1.39 -2.62
C ASP A 111 -17.05 -0.92 -4.04
N VAL A 112 -16.11 0.02 -4.19
CA VAL A 112 -15.64 0.47 -5.52
C VAL A 112 -14.93 -0.66 -6.26
N ALA A 113 -14.04 -1.42 -5.61
CA ALA A 113 -13.36 -2.54 -6.25
C ALA A 113 -14.36 -3.58 -6.81
N ALA A 114 -15.44 -3.86 -6.06
CA ALA A 114 -16.49 -4.78 -6.49
C ALA A 114 -17.26 -4.29 -7.74
N ARG A 115 -17.29 -2.97 -8.00
CA ARG A 115 -17.92 -2.38 -9.19
C ARG A 115 -17.07 -2.46 -10.45
N HIS A 116 -15.78 -2.76 -10.33
CA HIS A 116 -14.83 -2.84 -11.45
C HIS A 116 -14.19 -4.25 -11.59
N PRO A 117 -14.98 -5.31 -11.79
CA PRO A 117 -14.48 -6.68 -11.79
C PRO A 117 -13.44 -6.92 -12.88
N GLY A 118 -12.35 -7.59 -12.53
CA GLY A 118 -11.25 -7.95 -13.44
C GLY A 118 -10.23 -6.84 -13.67
N MET A 119 -10.54 -5.59 -13.29
CA MET A 119 -9.64 -4.44 -13.39
C MET A 119 -9.21 -3.93 -12.01
N VAL A 120 -10.05 -4.08 -10.98
CA VAL A 120 -9.74 -3.63 -9.63
C VAL A 120 -9.88 -4.76 -8.62
N ASP A 121 -8.96 -4.80 -7.66
CA ASP A 121 -8.95 -5.75 -6.56
C ASP A 121 -8.67 -5.01 -5.23
N ASN A 122 -9.32 -5.48 -4.16
CA ASN A 122 -9.13 -4.98 -2.80
C ASN A 122 -8.72 -6.15 -1.90
N PRO A 123 -7.44 -6.55 -1.89
CA PRO A 123 -6.99 -7.67 -1.08
C PRO A 123 -6.95 -7.27 0.39
N SER A 124 -7.24 -8.26 1.26
CA SER A 124 -6.87 -8.12 2.67
C SER A 124 -5.35 -8.08 2.80
N ILE A 125 -4.86 -7.13 3.58
CA ILE A 125 -3.43 -7.01 3.93
C ILE A 125 -3.15 -7.44 5.37
N THR A 126 -4.14 -7.96 6.10
CA THR A 126 -4.01 -8.27 7.53
C THR A 126 -2.85 -9.22 7.80
N SER A 127 -2.67 -10.24 6.96
CA SER A 127 -1.60 -11.22 7.09
C SER A 127 -0.20 -10.62 7.02
N ALA A 128 -0.02 -9.47 6.37
CA ALA A 128 1.28 -8.80 6.33
C ALA A 128 1.75 -8.31 7.71
N PHE A 129 0.79 -8.15 8.64
CA PHE A 129 1.02 -7.55 9.94
C PHE A 129 0.71 -8.50 11.10
N SER A 130 0.29 -9.73 10.82
CA SER A 130 -0.16 -10.66 11.85
C SER A 130 0.99 -11.45 12.47
N ALA A 131 0.99 -11.53 13.80
CA ALA A 131 1.74 -12.54 14.54
C ALA A 131 1.01 -13.91 14.47
N PRO A 132 1.67 -15.03 14.84
CA PRO A 132 1.05 -16.35 14.83
C PRO A 132 -0.21 -16.49 15.69
N ASP A 133 -0.39 -15.63 16.69
CA ASP A 133 -1.59 -15.58 17.55
C ASP A 133 -2.76 -14.77 16.94
N GLY A 134 -2.59 -14.24 15.73
CA GLY A 134 -3.58 -13.44 15.01
C GLY A 134 -3.62 -11.96 15.40
N SER A 135 -2.84 -11.53 16.40
CA SER A 135 -2.68 -10.11 16.71
C SER A 135 -1.90 -9.38 15.61
N THR A 136 -1.97 -8.05 15.56
CA THR A 136 -1.18 -7.23 14.61
C THR A 136 -0.20 -6.31 15.35
N PRO A 137 0.83 -6.85 16.02
CA PRO A 137 1.70 -6.07 16.87
C PRO A 137 2.73 -5.28 16.05
N ARG A 138 3.49 -4.42 16.73
CA ARG A 138 4.70 -3.80 16.15
C ARG A 138 5.78 -4.83 15.84
N TYR A 139 5.95 -5.81 16.72
CA TYR A 139 6.89 -6.91 16.58
C TYR A 139 6.35 -8.16 17.28
N TRP A 140 6.92 -9.30 16.95
CA TRP A 140 6.74 -10.55 17.69
C TRP A 140 8.05 -11.35 17.70
N VAL A 141 8.14 -12.35 18.56
CA VAL A 141 9.36 -13.17 18.74
C VAL A 141 9.01 -14.61 18.45
N SER A 142 9.74 -15.24 17.54
CA SER A 142 9.63 -16.67 17.24
C SER A 142 10.12 -17.52 18.41
N ASP A 143 9.74 -18.80 18.45
CA ASP A 143 10.16 -19.75 19.49
C ASP A 143 11.69 -19.92 19.56
N ASP A 144 12.41 -19.64 18.46
CA ASP A 144 13.87 -19.67 18.37
C ASP A 144 14.56 -18.37 18.83
N GLY A 145 13.78 -17.37 19.27
CA GLY A 145 14.27 -16.07 19.71
C GLY A 145 14.44 -15.04 18.58
N THR A 146 14.10 -15.38 17.33
CA THR A 146 14.13 -14.43 16.21
C THR A 146 13.10 -13.32 16.42
N VAL A 147 13.54 -12.06 16.36
CA VAL A 147 12.67 -10.89 16.45
C VAL A 147 12.16 -10.54 15.06
N HIS A 148 10.84 -10.49 14.92
CA HIS A 148 10.14 -10.06 13.72
C HIS A 148 9.63 -8.63 13.92
N LEU A 149 10.32 -7.64 13.36
CA LEU A 149 9.99 -6.22 13.56
C LEU A 149 9.25 -5.66 12.35
N LEU A 150 7.94 -5.50 12.48
CA LEU A 150 7.05 -5.13 11.39
C LEU A 150 6.90 -3.62 11.25
N ARG A 151 6.92 -2.89 12.38
CA ARG A 151 6.60 -1.46 12.43
C ARG A 151 7.64 -0.65 13.19
N LYS A 152 7.73 0.63 12.84
CA LYS A 152 8.44 1.65 13.60
C LYS A 152 7.79 1.85 14.97
N LYS A 153 8.52 2.55 15.86
CA LYS A 153 8.10 2.89 17.24
C LYS A 153 6.75 3.62 17.34
N ASP A 154 6.31 4.30 16.29
CA ASP A 154 4.99 4.94 16.24
C ASP A 154 3.80 3.99 15.98
N ASN A 155 4.07 2.69 15.77
CA ASN A 155 3.10 1.65 15.43
C ASN A 155 2.35 1.85 14.10
N TRP A 156 2.79 2.79 13.27
CA TRP A 156 2.11 3.13 12.01
C TRP A 156 2.99 2.87 10.80
N HIS A 157 4.21 3.37 10.85
CA HIS A 157 5.18 3.28 9.78
C HIS A 157 5.87 1.93 9.77
N LEU A 158 6.38 1.50 8.62
CA LEU A 158 6.89 0.14 8.43
C LEU A 158 8.40 0.05 8.66
N CYS A 159 8.81 -1.08 9.20
CA CYS A 159 10.19 -1.55 9.15
C CYS A 159 10.38 -2.49 7.94
N PRO A 160 11.63 -2.83 7.56
CA PRO A 160 11.89 -3.57 6.34
C PRO A 160 11.11 -4.88 6.22
N GLU A 161 10.90 -5.60 7.33
CA GLU A 161 10.14 -6.85 7.31
C GLU A 161 8.64 -6.62 7.09
N GLY A 162 8.02 -5.64 7.77
CA GLY A 162 6.63 -5.28 7.51
C GLY A 162 6.40 -4.82 6.07
N ALA A 163 7.37 -4.10 5.51
CA ALA A 163 7.33 -3.70 4.10
C ALA A 163 7.47 -4.89 3.14
N ALA A 164 8.39 -5.83 3.42
CA ALA A 164 8.49 -7.07 2.66
C ALA A 164 7.16 -7.84 2.66
N ASN A 165 6.53 -7.96 3.84
CA ASN A 165 5.30 -8.71 4.01
C ASN A 165 4.13 -8.07 3.25
N LEU A 166 3.98 -6.74 3.30
CA LEU A 166 2.95 -6.03 2.56
C LEU A 166 3.18 -6.15 1.05
N THR A 167 4.41 -5.93 0.59
CA THR A 167 4.78 -6.13 -0.82
C THR A 167 4.50 -7.56 -1.28
N ASN A 168 4.72 -8.57 -0.44
CA ASN A 168 4.38 -9.95 -0.75
C ASN A 168 2.87 -10.17 -0.92
N VAL A 169 2.03 -9.54 -0.13
CA VAL A 169 0.57 -9.58 -0.34
C VAL A 169 0.22 -9.00 -1.72
N VAL A 170 0.77 -7.83 -2.04
CA VAL A 170 0.55 -7.14 -3.33
C VAL A 170 1.02 -7.99 -4.51
N LEU A 171 2.27 -8.46 -4.47
CA LEU A 171 2.88 -9.22 -5.54
C LEU A 171 2.16 -10.55 -5.76
N ASN A 172 1.96 -11.33 -4.69
CA ASN A 172 1.31 -12.64 -4.79
C ASN A 172 -0.11 -12.49 -5.33
N ARG A 173 -0.84 -11.44 -4.92
CA ARG A 173 -2.17 -11.18 -5.43
C ARG A 173 -2.14 -10.80 -6.91
N ALA A 174 -1.23 -9.92 -7.33
CA ALA A 174 -1.06 -9.55 -8.73
C ALA A 174 -0.73 -10.77 -9.61
N VAL A 175 0.12 -11.69 -9.12
CA VAL A 175 0.45 -12.95 -9.81
C VAL A 175 -0.77 -13.86 -9.92
N GLN A 176 -1.51 -14.05 -8.83
CA GLN A 176 -2.74 -14.88 -8.82
C GLN A 176 -3.79 -14.39 -9.82
N LEU A 177 -3.88 -13.06 -9.99
CA LEU A 177 -4.81 -12.43 -10.93
C LEU A 177 -4.27 -12.39 -12.37
N GLY A 178 -3.03 -12.81 -12.61
CA GLY A 178 -2.38 -12.72 -13.92
C GLY A 178 -2.02 -11.28 -14.33
N TRP A 179 -1.89 -10.37 -13.35
CA TRP A 179 -1.58 -8.96 -13.56
C TRP A 179 -0.08 -8.67 -13.61
N SER A 180 0.72 -9.55 -12.99
CA SER A 180 2.18 -9.48 -12.97
C SER A 180 2.78 -10.88 -13.10
N PRO A 181 3.94 -11.06 -13.75
CA PRO A 181 4.70 -12.32 -13.63
C PRO A 181 5.22 -12.50 -12.18
N PRO A 182 5.57 -13.74 -11.78
CA PRO A 182 6.24 -13.98 -10.52
C PRO A 182 7.63 -13.31 -10.50
N ALA A 183 8.11 -12.96 -9.31
CA ALA A 183 9.47 -12.45 -9.16
C ALA A 183 10.52 -13.51 -9.57
N LEU A 184 11.54 -13.07 -10.31
CA LEU A 184 12.60 -13.90 -10.89
C LEU A 184 13.82 -14.05 -9.96
N SER A 185 13.88 -13.33 -8.84
CA SER A 185 15.01 -13.25 -7.93
C SER A 185 14.58 -13.14 -6.46
N GLU A 186 15.52 -13.40 -5.54
CA GLU A 186 15.37 -13.22 -4.08
C GLU A 186 15.39 -11.73 -3.68
N TRP A 187 14.46 -10.96 -4.25
CA TRP A 187 14.35 -9.52 -3.99
C TRP A 187 14.17 -9.23 -2.49
N GLU A 188 13.52 -10.14 -1.76
CA GLU A 188 13.21 -10.00 -0.35
C GLU A 188 14.45 -9.74 0.51
N SER A 189 15.64 -10.23 0.14
CA SER A 189 16.91 -10.01 0.86
C SER A 189 17.77 -8.89 0.25
N GLY A 190 17.20 -8.09 -0.65
CA GLY A 190 17.92 -7.07 -1.41
C GLY A 190 18.42 -5.87 -0.58
N PRO A 191 19.28 -5.02 -1.18
CA PRO A 191 19.86 -3.86 -0.53
C PRO A 191 18.82 -2.80 -0.12
N TRP A 192 17.61 -2.84 -0.68
CA TRP A 192 16.51 -1.95 -0.31
C TRP A 192 16.16 -2.04 1.19
N ARG A 193 16.46 -3.15 1.87
CA ARG A 193 16.26 -3.27 3.33
C ARG A 193 17.06 -2.24 4.14
N GLN A 194 18.10 -1.65 3.56
CA GLN A 194 18.93 -0.61 4.16
C GLN A 194 18.55 0.80 3.67
N ALA A 195 17.38 0.94 3.02
CA ALA A 195 16.93 2.24 2.55
C ALA A 195 16.74 3.21 3.72
N TRP A 196 17.18 4.45 3.54
CA TRP A 196 17.24 5.47 4.59
C TRP A 196 15.89 5.72 5.29
N GLN A 197 14.78 5.46 4.60
CA GLN A 197 13.43 5.61 5.16
C GLN A 197 13.23 4.74 6.40
N TYR A 198 13.87 3.57 6.49
CA TYR A 198 13.75 2.67 7.64
C TYR A 198 14.52 3.15 8.87
N ASP A 199 15.42 4.11 8.70
CA ASP A 199 16.20 4.76 9.75
C ASP A 199 15.87 6.25 9.85
N ASP A 200 14.66 6.66 9.44
CA ASP A 200 14.17 8.03 9.59
C ASP A 200 12.92 8.09 10.51
N PRO A 201 13.03 8.72 11.69
CA PRO A 201 14.28 9.16 12.34
C PRO A 201 15.20 7.99 12.74
N PRO A 202 16.49 8.23 13.07
CA PRO A 202 17.42 7.15 13.39
C PRO A 202 16.97 6.24 14.54
N GLY A 203 17.15 4.94 14.38
CA GLY A 203 16.84 3.90 15.37
C GLY A 203 15.34 3.61 15.57
N VAL A 204 14.49 4.05 14.66
CA VAL A 204 13.03 3.77 14.70
C VAL A 204 12.67 2.33 14.40
N CYS A 205 13.54 1.63 13.68
CA CYS A 205 13.47 0.19 13.43
C CYS A 205 14.48 -0.61 14.26
N ASP A 206 14.96 -0.04 15.37
CA ASP A 206 15.85 -0.72 16.30
C ASP A 206 15.13 -1.12 17.59
N GLY A 207 15.48 -2.31 18.08
CA GLY A 207 15.04 -2.83 19.37
C GLY A 207 13.53 -3.15 19.43
N ILE A 208 13.15 -3.79 20.53
CA ILE A 208 11.76 -4.17 20.83
C ILE A 208 11.09 -3.24 21.87
N GLU A 209 11.82 -2.20 22.31
CA GLU A 209 11.36 -1.17 23.25
C GLU A 209 10.45 -0.14 22.59
#